data_AF-A0A7Z0DLC0-F1
#
_entry.id   AF-A0A7Z0DLC0-F1
#
_cell.length_a   1.000
_cell.length_b   1.000
_cell.length_c   1.000
_cell.angle_alpha   90.00
_cell.angle_beta   90.00
_cell.angle_gamma   90.00
#
_symmetry.space_group_name_H-M   'P 1'
#
loop_
_entity.id
_entity.type
_entity.pdbx_description
1 polymer ?
#
loop_
_entity_poly.entity_id
_entity_poly.type
_entity_poly.pdbx_seq_one_letter_code
_entity_poly.pdbx_strand_id
1 'polypeptide(L)'
;MFTEGTAGHPTDRAERWVIAACALQAINTTIHHIRGALLFDTPGRYLSIVIVLCMLALPTLALAVSRRTSAGVQKAAWWTFWTASFIGFVIVFGLSEGLVTHVINPLVEQGYPADEPFDLLFQATGVLHVVPAVVAAALLTHLARARRSGLFGARA
;
A
#
# COMPACT_ATOMS: atom_id res chain seq x y z
N MET A 1 -6.74 11.06 -38.61
CA MET A 1 -5.47 11.41 -37.93
C MET A 1 -5.56 10.87 -36.52
N PHE A 2 -5.18 9.60 -36.34
CA PHE A 2 -5.09 8.98 -35.02
C PHE A 2 -3.67 9.27 -34.52
N THR A 3 -3.55 10.03 -33.44
CA THR A 3 -2.28 10.21 -32.75
C THR A 3 -1.82 8.84 -32.29
N GLU A 4 -0.69 8.36 -32.81
CA GLU A 4 0.00 7.18 -32.31
C GLU A 4 0.05 7.26 -30.78
N GLY A 5 -0.58 6.28 -30.13
CA GLY A 5 -0.65 6.21 -28.68
C GLY A 5 0.77 6.15 -28.14
N THR A 6 1.19 7.22 -27.45
CA THR A 6 2.46 7.24 -26.76
C THR A 6 2.47 6.08 -25.78
N ALA A 7 3.25 5.04 -26.10
CA ALA A 7 3.51 3.96 -25.18
C ALA A 7 4.04 4.62 -23.89
N GLY A 8 3.22 4.63 -22.83
CA GLY A 8 3.55 5.31 -21.58
C GLY A 8 4.92 4.85 -21.09
N HIS A 9 5.65 5.76 -20.43
CA HIS A 9 6.99 5.45 -19.96
C HIS A 9 6.92 4.19 -19.08
N PRO A 10 7.89 3.24 -19.14
CA PRO A 10 7.83 2.00 -18.37
C PRO A 10 7.57 2.22 -16.87
N THR A 11 8.01 3.36 -16.33
CA THR A 11 7.77 3.78 -14.94
C THR A 11 6.31 4.16 -14.67
N ASP A 12 5.57 4.70 -15.64
CA ASP A 12 4.14 5.02 -15.47
C ASP A 12 3.32 3.77 -15.20
N ARG A 13 3.69 2.65 -15.83
CA ARG A 13 3.06 1.35 -15.57
C ARG A 13 3.37 0.89 -14.15
N ALA A 14 4.63 0.94 -13.72
CA ALA A 14 5.02 0.54 -12.37
C ALA A 14 4.37 1.42 -11.28
N GLU A 15 4.28 2.73 -11.47
CA GLU A 15 3.59 3.65 -10.56
C GLU A 15 2.12 3.30 -10.40
N ARG A 16 1.42 2.99 -11.50
CA ARG A 16 0.02 2.52 -11.44
C ARG A 16 -0.12 1.20 -10.70
N TRP A 17 0.82 0.27 -10.88
CA TRP A 17 0.81 -1.00 -10.16
C TRP A 17 1.09 -0.84 -8.66
N VAL A 18 1.91 0.13 -8.24
CA VAL A 18 2.04 0.48 -6.82
C VAL A 18 0.70 0.96 -6.28
N ILE A 19 0.03 1.90 -6.96
CA ILE A 19 -1.30 2.36 -6.52
C ILE A 19 -2.31 1.22 -6.48
N ALA A 20 -2.30 0.31 -7.45
CA ALA A 20 -3.17 -0.85 -7.45
C ALA A 20 -2.89 -1.79 -6.26
N ALA A 21 -1.62 -2.04 -5.93
CA ALA A 21 -1.24 -2.82 -4.75
C ALA A 21 -1.68 -2.15 -3.45
N CYS A 22 -1.48 -0.83 -3.31
CA CYS A 22 -1.97 -0.06 -2.18
C CYS A 22 -3.51 -0.06 -2.09
N ALA A 23 -4.22 -0.01 -3.22
CA ALA A 23 -5.68 -0.07 -3.25
C ALA A 23 -6.21 -1.45 -2.83
N LEU A 24 -5.58 -2.53 -3.29
CA LEU A 24 -5.89 -3.90 -2.85
C LEU A 24 -5.66 -4.05 -1.35
N GLN A 25 -4.56 -3.51 -0.84
CA GLN A 25 -4.27 -3.48 0.59
C GLN A 25 -5.35 -2.70 1.34
N ALA A 26 -5.75 -1.51 0.86
CA ALA A 26 -6.79 -0.72 1.49
C ALA A 26 -8.13 -1.46 1.56
N ILE A 27 -8.54 -2.12 0.47
CA ILE A 27 -9.76 -2.94 0.45
C ILE A 27 -9.66 -4.07 1.47
N ASN A 28 -8.52 -4.78 1.50
CA ASN A 28 -8.30 -5.87 2.45
C ASN A 28 -8.33 -5.37 3.91
N THR A 29 -7.65 -4.26 4.20
CA THR A 29 -7.68 -3.58 5.50
C THR A 29 -9.10 -3.18 5.89
N THR A 30 -9.90 -2.64 4.97
CA THR A 30 -11.31 -2.33 5.23
C THR A 30 -12.10 -3.58 5.61
N ILE A 31 -12.01 -4.66 4.83
CA ILE A 31 -12.71 -5.92 5.12
C ILE A 31 -12.27 -6.48 6.48
N HIS A 32 -10.96 -6.51 6.72
CA HIS A 32 -10.34 -7.00 7.93
C HIS A 32 -10.81 -6.25 9.17
N HIS A 33 -10.77 -4.91 9.15
CA HIS A 33 -11.17 -4.10 10.30
C HIS A 33 -12.69 -4.04 10.50
N ILE A 34 -13.51 -4.09 9.45
CA ILE A 34 -14.97 -4.24 9.61
C ILE A 34 -15.27 -5.58 10.27
N ARG A 35 -14.70 -6.67 9.76
CA ARG A 35 -14.93 -8.01 10.31
C ARG A 35 -14.48 -8.08 11.77
N GLY A 36 -13.27 -7.58 12.07
CA GLY A 36 -12.74 -7.53 13.43
C GLY A 36 -13.57 -6.66 14.36
N ALA A 37 -14.06 -5.51 13.90
CA ALA A 37 -14.92 -4.63 14.71
C ALA A 37 -16.22 -5.34 15.13
N LEU A 38 -16.84 -6.06 14.19
CA LEU A 38 -18.09 -6.79 14.45
C LEU A 38 -17.88 -8.04 15.30
N LEU A 39 -16.77 -8.75 15.11
CA LEU A 39 -16.50 -10.01 15.80
C LEU A 39 -16.06 -9.80 17.25
N PHE A 40 -15.24 -8.77 17.51
CA PHE A 40 -14.62 -8.52 18.82
C PHE A 40 -15.23 -7.33 19.58
N ASP A 41 -16.33 -6.75 19.08
CA ASP A 41 -16.97 -5.56 19.63
C ASP A 41 -16.00 -4.39 19.88
N THR A 42 -15.09 -4.17 18.92
CA THR A 42 -14.05 -3.14 19.01
C THR A 42 -14.28 -2.04 17.97
N PRO A 43 -15.18 -1.05 18.22
CA PRO A 43 -15.53 -0.01 17.25
C PRO A 43 -14.34 0.89 16.88
N GLY A 44 -13.29 0.95 17.71
CA GLY A 44 -12.05 1.67 17.38
C GLY A 44 -11.40 1.23 16.07
N ARG A 45 -11.61 -0.02 15.62
CA ARG A 45 -11.09 -0.54 14.34
C ARG A 45 -11.66 0.20 13.12
N TYR A 46 -12.81 0.88 13.22
CA TYR A 46 -13.33 1.72 12.15
C TYR A 46 -12.43 2.92 11.82
N LEU A 47 -11.64 3.41 12.80
CA LEU A 47 -10.68 4.48 12.56
C LEU A 47 -9.58 4.03 11.58
N SER A 48 -9.14 2.77 11.64
CA SER A 48 -8.16 2.20 10.71
C SER A 48 -8.64 2.25 9.26
N ILE A 49 -9.95 2.16 9.03
CA ILE A 49 -10.56 2.30 7.69
C ILE A 49 -10.37 3.72 7.17
N VAL A 50 -10.65 4.73 7.99
CA VAL A 50 -10.43 6.13 7.61
C VAL A 50 -8.95 6.39 7.36
N ILE A 51 -8.07 5.88 8.22
CA ILE A 51 -6.62 6.00 8.09
C ILE A 51 -6.14 5.39 6.77
N VAL A 52 -6.55 4.16 6.43
CA VAL A 52 -6.07 3.49 5.22
C VAL A 52 -6.57 4.18 3.95
N LEU A 53 -7.79 4.74 3.97
CA LEU A 53 -8.32 5.53 2.85
C LEU A 53 -7.55 6.84 2.67
N CYS A 54 -7.24 7.56 3.76
CA CYS A 54 -6.38 8.74 3.71
C CYS A 54 -4.97 8.39 3.21
N MET A 55 -4.42 7.26 3.68
CA MET A 55 -3.12 6.75 3.23
C MET A 55 -3.13 6.35 1.75
N LEU A 56 -4.25 5.91 1.17
CA LEU A 56 -4.36 5.64 -0.26
C LEU A 56 -4.51 6.93 -1.08
N ALA A 57 -5.29 7.89 -0.57
CA ALA A 57 -5.54 9.16 -1.23
C ALA A 57 -4.25 9.96 -1.40
N LEU A 58 -3.40 10.01 -0.38
CA LEU A 58 -2.15 10.78 -0.39
C LEU A 58 -1.19 10.42 -1.55
N PRO A 59 -0.74 9.16 -1.74
CA PRO A 59 0.13 8.78 -2.86
C PRO A 59 -0.57 8.91 -4.20
N THR A 60 -1.88 8.68 -4.27
CA THR A 60 -2.67 8.85 -5.50
C THR A 60 -2.68 10.32 -5.95
N LEU A 61 -2.95 11.24 -5.02
CA LEU A 61 -2.93 12.67 -5.27
C LEU A 61 -1.52 13.16 -5.58
N ALA A 62 -0.51 12.67 -4.86
CA ALA A 62 0.88 13.01 -5.12
C ALA A 62 1.30 12.60 -6.55
N LEU A 63 0.91 11.41 -6.99
CA LEU A 63 1.16 10.97 -8.37
C LEU A 63 0.37 11.79 -9.41
N ALA A 64 -0.83 12.25 -9.09
CA ALA A 64 -1.60 13.13 -9.97
C ALA A 64 -0.94 14.52 -10.10
N VAL A 65 -0.46 15.07 -8.99
CA VAL A 65 0.24 16.36 -8.93
C VAL A 65 1.57 16.31 -9.68
N SER A 66 2.33 15.22 -9.57
CA SER A 66 3.65 15.08 -10.22
C SER A 66 3.60 15.19 -11.76
N ARG A 67 2.41 15.13 -12.37
CA ARG A 67 2.22 15.23 -13.83
C ARG A 67 1.98 16.63 -14.35
N ARG A 68 1.80 17.65 -13.48
CA ARG A 68 1.27 18.97 -13.89
C ARG A 68 2.09 20.17 -13.37
N THR A 69 3.29 19.95 -12.84
CA THR A 69 3.97 20.96 -12.01
C THR A 69 5.43 21.16 -12.38
N SER A 70 6.05 22.18 -11.78
CA SER A 70 7.49 22.46 -11.89
C SER A 70 8.36 21.31 -11.33
N ALA A 71 9.62 21.23 -11.76
CA ALA A 71 10.56 20.16 -11.39
C ALA A 71 10.70 19.96 -9.86
N GLY A 72 10.70 21.04 -9.08
CA GLY A 72 10.76 20.98 -7.62
C GLY A 72 9.52 20.30 -7.01
N VAL A 73 8.33 20.67 -7.48
CA VAL A 73 7.07 20.07 -7.02
C VAL A 73 6.96 18.62 -7.47
N GLN A 74 7.39 18.28 -8.69
CA GLN A 74 7.41 16.88 -9.15
C GLN A 74 8.29 15.99 -8.26
N LYS A 75 9.46 16.52 -7.83
CA LYS A 75 10.36 15.82 -6.91
C LYS A 75 9.70 15.61 -5.55
N ALA A 76 9.10 16.65 -4.98
CA ALA A 76 8.40 16.55 -3.70
C ALA A 76 7.25 15.54 -3.78
N ALA A 77 6.40 15.66 -4.81
CA ALA A 77 5.27 14.78 -5.05
C ALA A 77 5.69 13.31 -5.22
N TRP A 78 6.80 13.05 -5.92
CA TRP A 78 7.32 11.69 -6.03
C TRP A 78 7.77 11.12 -4.68
N TRP A 79 8.46 11.91 -3.85
CA TRP A 79 8.84 11.46 -2.51
C TRP A 79 7.62 11.24 -1.61
N THR A 80 6.60 12.09 -1.71
CA THR A 80 5.33 11.87 -1.01
C THR A 80 4.68 10.56 -1.45
N PHE A 81 4.58 10.31 -2.76
CA PHE A 81 4.08 9.05 -3.31
C PHE A 81 4.86 7.85 -2.78
N TRP A 82 6.19 7.90 -2.86
CA TRP A 82 7.07 6.80 -2.45
C TRP A 82 6.96 6.52 -0.95
N THR A 83 7.12 7.56 -0.13
CA THR A 83 7.12 7.45 1.33
C THR A 83 5.76 7.05 1.87
N ALA A 84 4.67 7.63 1.38
CA ALA A 84 3.32 7.26 1.82
C ALA A 84 3.00 5.80 1.45
N SER A 85 3.36 5.37 0.24
CA SER A 85 3.17 3.99 -0.20
C SER A 85 4.01 3.01 0.63
N PHE A 86 5.28 3.34 0.88
CA PHE A 86 6.18 2.49 1.63
C PHE A 86 5.82 2.41 3.12
N ILE A 87 5.75 3.55 3.81
CA ILE A 87 5.48 3.56 5.25
C ILE A 87 4.06 3.05 5.53
N GLY A 88 3.06 3.55 4.82
CA GLY A 88 1.67 3.17 5.07
C GLY A 88 1.39 1.71 4.72
N PHE A 89 1.62 1.32 3.47
CA PHE A 89 1.16 0.02 3.00
C PHE A 89 2.17 -1.10 3.20
N VAL A 90 3.47 -0.83 3.15
CA VAL A 90 4.50 -1.86 3.38
C VAL A 90 4.78 -2.03 4.86
N ILE A 91 5.10 -0.96 5.58
CA ILE A 91 5.49 -1.07 6.99
C ILE A 91 4.27 -1.26 7.89
N VAL A 92 3.32 -0.30 7.90
CA VAL A 92 2.22 -0.34 8.87
C VAL A 92 1.28 -1.52 8.60
N PHE A 93 0.71 -1.63 7.40
CA PHE A 93 -0.24 -2.71 7.12
C PHE A 93 0.42 -4.02 6.73
N GLY A 94 1.46 -3.99 5.90
CA GLY A 94 2.14 -5.22 5.45
C GLY A 94 2.91 -5.93 6.56
N LEU A 95 3.87 -5.21 7.15
CA LEU A 95 4.79 -5.78 8.13
C LEU A 95 4.15 -5.88 9.52
N SER A 96 3.63 -4.78 10.06
CA SER A 96 3.10 -4.82 11.42
C SER A 96 1.78 -5.59 11.51
N GLU A 97 0.75 -5.19 10.76
CA GLU A 97 -0.54 -5.89 10.81
C GLU A 97 -0.43 -7.30 10.18
N GLY A 98 -0.01 -7.39 8.92
CA GLY A 98 0.03 -8.66 8.22
C GLY A 98 1.02 -9.67 8.79
N LEU A 99 2.30 -9.32 8.78
CA LEU A 99 3.35 -10.27 9.12
C LEU A 99 3.49 -10.48 10.64
N VAL A 100 3.62 -9.41 11.42
CA VAL A 100 3.86 -9.55 12.86
C VAL A 100 2.60 -10.07 13.55
N THR A 101 1.48 -9.37 13.44
CA THR A 101 0.25 -9.72 14.18
C THR A 101 -0.38 -11.04 13.71
N HIS A 102 -0.47 -11.28 12.40
CA HIS A 102 -1.23 -12.44 11.89
C HIS A 102 -0.40 -13.66 11.50
N VAL A 103 0.93 -13.56 11.42
CA VAL A 103 1.81 -14.68 11.08
C VAL A 103 2.79 -14.99 12.20
N ILE A 104 3.62 -14.02 12.60
CA ILE A 104 4.72 -14.28 13.56
C ILE A 104 4.17 -14.54 14.96
N ASN A 105 3.31 -13.67 15.49
CA ASN A 105 2.80 -13.84 16.86
C ASN A 105 2.10 -15.19 17.05
N PRO A 106 1.15 -15.61 16.19
CA PRO A 106 0.50 -16.92 16.36
C PRO A 106 1.46 -18.10 16.27
N LEU A 107 2.51 -18.01 15.44
CA LEU A 107 3.53 -19.06 15.35
C LEU A 107 4.38 -19.15 16.61
N VAL A 108 4.77 -17.99 17.18
CA VAL A 108 5.57 -17.91 18.41
C VAL A 108 4.75 -18.34 19.63
N GLU A 109 3.48 -17.96 19.68
CA GLU A 109 2.54 -18.25 20.77
C GLU A 109 1.89 -19.64 20.64
N GLN A 110 2.20 -20.39 19.58
CA GLN A 110 1.68 -21.74 19.29
C GLN A 110 0.15 -21.79 19.08
N GLY A 111 -0.45 -20.69 18.63
CA GLY A 111 -1.87 -20.59 18.38
C GLY A 111 -2.37 -19.15 18.34
N TYR A 112 -3.64 -18.98 18.01
CA TYR A 112 -4.34 -17.70 18.19
C TYR A 112 -4.83 -17.59 19.65
N PRO A 113 -5.03 -16.36 20.17
CA PRO A 113 -5.52 -16.15 21.54
C PRO A 113 -6.80 -16.95 21.81
N ALA A 114 -6.80 -17.74 22.90
CA ALA A 114 -7.91 -18.65 23.22
C ALA A 114 -9.14 -17.93 23.78
N ASP A 115 -8.97 -16.68 24.22
CA ASP A 115 -10.00 -15.79 24.73
C ASP A 115 -10.78 -15.07 23.61
N GLU A 116 -10.28 -15.12 22.37
CA GLU A 116 -10.96 -14.57 21.19
C GLU A 116 -11.55 -15.68 20.31
N PRO A 117 -12.76 -15.48 19.74
CA PRO A 117 -13.33 -16.46 18.80
C PRO A 117 -12.47 -16.52 17.53
N PHE A 118 -12.00 -17.72 17.19
CA PHE A 118 -11.29 -17.94 15.93
C PHE A 118 -12.23 -17.73 14.73
N ASP A 119 -11.83 -16.83 13.82
CA ASP A 119 -12.53 -16.58 12.56
C ASP A 119 -11.56 -16.64 11.39
N LEU A 120 -11.78 -17.62 10.50
CA LEU A 120 -10.88 -17.88 9.38
C LEU A 120 -10.79 -16.68 8.44
N LEU A 121 -11.89 -15.96 8.20
CA LEU A 121 -11.89 -14.82 7.29
C LEU A 121 -11.06 -13.66 7.86
N PHE A 122 -11.22 -13.34 9.15
CA PHE A 122 -10.43 -12.34 9.84
C PHE A 122 -8.93 -12.67 9.78
N GLN A 123 -8.55 -13.91 10.09
CA GLN A 123 -7.14 -14.32 10.05
C GLN A 123 -6.57 -14.36 8.63
N ALA A 124 -7.33 -14.90 7.66
CA ALA A 124 -6.88 -14.96 6.27
C ALA A 124 -6.68 -13.57 5.66
N THR A 125 -7.61 -12.64 5.90
CA THR A 125 -7.45 -11.23 5.48
C THR A 125 -6.31 -10.56 6.22
N GLY A 126 -6.09 -10.89 7.50
CA GLY A 126 -4.92 -10.47 8.26
C GLY A 126 -3.61 -10.85 7.56
N VAL A 127 -3.41 -12.13 7.26
CA VAL A 127 -2.21 -12.63 6.54
C VAL A 127 -2.11 -12.07 5.12
N LEU A 128 -3.24 -11.88 4.44
CA LEU A 128 -3.27 -11.40 3.05
C LEU A 128 -2.63 -10.00 2.90
N HIS A 129 -2.53 -9.20 3.96
CA HIS A 129 -1.80 -7.94 3.94
C HIS A 129 -0.34 -8.06 3.48
N VAL A 130 0.30 -9.23 3.65
CA VAL A 130 1.71 -9.42 3.29
C VAL A 130 1.91 -9.39 1.78
N VAL A 131 0.99 -9.95 1.00
CA VAL A 131 1.17 -10.11 -0.46
C VAL A 131 1.21 -8.75 -1.19
N PRO A 132 0.22 -7.85 -1.04
CA PRO A 132 0.27 -6.54 -1.68
C PRO A 132 1.44 -5.70 -1.19
N ALA A 133 1.83 -5.83 0.08
CA ALA A 133 2.97 -5.14 0.65
C ALA A 133 4.30 -5.55 -0.01
N VAL A 134 4.54 -6.85 -0.23
CA VAL A 134 5.73 -7.35 -0.93
C VAL A 134 5.75 -6.85 -2.37
N VAL A 135 4.61 -6.90 -3.07
CA VAL A 135 4.49 -6.39 -4.45
C VAL A 135 4.80 -4.89 -4.50
N ALA A 136 4.21 -4.09 -3.61
CA ALA A 136 4.45 -2.66 -3.52
C ALA A 136 5.94 -2.36 -3.21
N ALA A 137 6.54 -3.06 -2.25
CA ALA A 137 7.94 -2.89 -1.89
C ALA A 137 8.89 -3.18 -3.06
N ALA A 138 8.63 -4.25 -3.82
CA ALA A 138 9.42 -4.62 -4.99
C ALA A 138 9.33 -3.54 -6.09
N LEU A 139 8.11 -3.07 -6.38
CA LEU A 139 7.87 -2.03 -7.38
C LEU A 139 8.47 -0.67 -6.97
N LEU A 140 8.30 -0.26 -5.71
CA LEU A 140 8.89 0.96 -5.16
C LEU A 140 10.42 0.91 -5.19
N THR A 141 11.01 -0.26 -4.93
CA THR A 141 12.46 -0.48 -5.05
C THR A 141 12.93 -0.35 -6.50
N HIS A 142 12.20 -0.96 -7.44
CA HIS A 142 12.48 -0.86 -8.86
C HIS A 142 12.42 0.60 -9.35
N LEU A 143 11.37 1.33 -8.98
CA LEU A 143 11.21 2.75 -9.30
C LEU A 143 12.35 3.62 -8.73
N ALA A 144 12.74 3.38 -7.47
CA ALA A 144 13.85 4.10 -6.85
C ALA A 144 15.19 3.84 -7.56
N ARG A 145 15.46 2.60 -7.98
CA ARG A 145 16.66 2.24 -8.74
C ARG A 145 16.68 2.88 -10.12
N ALA A 146 15.55 2.81 -10.86
CA ALA A 146 15.43 3.45 -12.16
C ALA A 146 15.64 4.98 -12.08
N ARG A 147 15.19 5.62 -11.00
CA ARG A 147 15.41 7.05 -10.77
C ARG A 147 16.88 7.39 -10.51
N ARG A 148 17.61 6.53 -9.79
CA ARG A 148 19.04 6.73 -9.54
C ARG A 148 19.91 6.51 -10.78
N SER A 149 19.55 5.58 -11.65
CA SER A 149 20.33 5.27 -12.86
C SER A 149 20.16 6.29 -13.99
N GLY A 150 19.50 7.43 -13.75
CA GLY A 150 19.29 8.44 -14.77
C GLY A 150 18.26 8.05 -15.84
N LEU A 151 17.53 6.93 -15.68
CA LEU A 151 16.37 6.60 -16.55
C LEU A 151 15.20 7.58 -16.38
N PHE A 152 15.32 8.53 -15.44
CA PHE A 152 14.43 9.68 -15.26
C PHE A 152 15.06 10.99 -15.78
N GLY A 153 16.22 10.92 -16.47
CA GLY A 153 16.85 12.05 -17.13
C GLY A 153 15.90 12.63 -18.18
N ALA A 154 15.41 13.84 -17.88
CA ALA A 154 14.57 14.70 -18.70
C ALA A 154 13.22 14.11 -19.17
N ARG A 155 12.24 14.04 -18.25
CA ARG A 155 10.91 14.57 -18.60
C ARG A 155 11.00 16.10 -18.60
N ALA A 156 11.66 16.67 -19.61
CA ALA A 156 11.59 18.09 -19.90
C ALA A 156 10.46 18.33 -20.90
#